data_AF-A0A354T8L2-F1
#
_entry.id   AF-A0A354T8L2-F1
#
_cell.length_a   1.000
_cell.length_b   1.000
_cell.length_c   1.000
_cell.angle_alpha   90.00
_cell.angle_beta   90.00
_cell.angle_gamma   90.00
#
_symmetry.space_group_name_H-M   'P 1'
#
loop_
_entity.id
_entity.type
_entity.pdbx_description
1 polymer ?
#
loop_
_entity_poly.entity_id
_entity_poly.type
_entity_poly.pdbx_seq_one_letter_code
_entity_poly.pdbx_strand_id
1 'polypeptide(L)'
;MNRRVHQPGGFTSVELLLVLALSAVVLGGAVVIYGTLVRSQPSASSIVTVPLGLQRMQNFYGSSASTSNVAMAPQYGALSLAEELREQFVTDTLSATAVFCLPRDGMNTWRPSLIPHNPALHDELDTPQKFRAHIIANASVPATLYRDYRNPLNDASPVPQNASIFVLGYSKWPGHLKVNVIYDIDLVRFTAATEPNGFHASVKRYADAVSTLTPSTLSYTGGYDVFYPPSAPNPTSSTQWSTDGFAPLFITFERAARLALRETPATIERFKRAAERPFYFIWWPDPAARHLGPVANTFASSDPRQAYNQMAGRTSFMFTTPMFPAL
;
A
#
# COMPACT_ATOMS: atom_id res chain seq x y z
N MET A 1 -17.27 83.06 26.96
CA MET A 1 -17.15 81.69 26.41
C MET A 1 -15.67 81.38 26.22
N ASN A 2 -15.02 80.73 27.20
CA ASN A 2 -13.62 80.33 27.09
C ASN A 2 -13.54 78.93 26.50
N ARG A 3 -13.29 78.81 25.19
CA ARG A 3 -12.90 77.54 24.56
C ARG A 3 -11.49 77.19 25.02
N ARG A 4 -11.34 76.15 25.85
CA ARG A 4 -10.04 75.50 26.07
C ARG A 4 -9.62 74.86 24.75
N VAL A 5 -8.54 75.37 24.16
CA VAL A 5 -7.83 74.71 23.06
C VAL A 5 -7.22 73.43 23.63
N HIS A 6 -7.61 72.26 23.12
CA HIS A 6 -6.87 71.03 23.35
C HIS A 6 -5.49 71.20 22.71
N GLN A 7 -4.43 71.28 23.51
CA GLN A 7 -3.09 71.11 22.99
C GLN A 7 -2.94 69.64 22.55
N PRO A 8 -2.44 69.36 21.35
CA PRO A 8 -2.04 68.00 20.99
C PRO A 8 -0.83 67.64 21.87
N GLY A 9 -1.07 66.86 22.93
CA GLY A 9 -0.02 66.41 23.83
C GLY A 9 0.98 65.53 23.08
N GLY A 10 2.26 65.90 23.13
CA GLY A 10 3.34 65.05 22.62
C GLY A 10 3.55 63.83 23.54
N PHE A 11 3.93 62.70 22.96
CA PHE A 11 4.22 61.47 23.71
C PHE A 11 5.43 61.66 24.63
N THR A 12 5.31 61.18 25.85
CA THR A 12 6.42 61.11 26.79
C THR A 12 7.43 60.05 26.36
N SER A 13 8.69 60.22 26.72
CA SER A 13 9.75 59.25 26.43
C SER A 13 9.46 57.87 27.04
N VAL A 14 8.72 57.81 28.15
CA VAL A 14 8.27 56.55 28.76
C VAL A 14 7.21 55.86 27.91
N GLU A 15 6.23 56.59 27.37
CA GLU A 15 5.21 56.03 26.47
C GLU A 15 5.83 55.46 25.20
N LEU A 16 6.80 56.15 24.60
CA LEU A 16 7.54 55.65 23.43
C LEU A 16 8.34 54.37 23.74
N LEU A 17 8.98 54.29 24.91
CA LEU A 17 9.75 53.12 25.33
C LEU A 17 8.83 51.92 25.59
N LEU A 18 7.66 52.17 26.18
CA LEU A 18 6.66 51.15 26.47
C LEU A 18 6.03 50.60 25.17
N VAL A 19 5.75 51.47 24.20
CA VAL A 19 5.28 51.07 22.85
C VAL A 19 6.34 50.24 22.13
N LEU A 20 7.61 50.65 22.14
CA LEU A 20 8.71 49.88 21.53
C LEU A 20 8.86 48.49 22.16
N ALA A 21 8.81 48.41 23.49
CA ALA A 21 8.90 47.14 24.21
C ALA A 21 7.73 46.21 23.89
N LEU A 22 6.49 46.70 23.91
CA LEU A 22 5.30 45.92 23.52
C LEU A 22 5.38 45.46 22.07
N SER A 23 5.81 46.34 21.16
CA SER A 23 5.97 46.02 19.73
C SER A 23 6.96 44.88 19.51
N ALA A 24 8.09 44.91 20.20
CA ALA A 24 9.13 43.88 20.09
C ALA A 24 8.63 42.52 20.61
N VAL A 25 7.88 42.50 21.73
CA VAL A 25 7.31 41.26 22.27
C VAL A 25 6.26 40.66 21.34
N VAL A 26 5.36 41.49 20.81
CA VAL A 26 4.28 41.04 19.91
C VAL A 26 4.85 40.54 18.58
N LEU A 27 5.77 41.29 17.96
CA LEU A 27 6.41 40.88 16.70
C LEU A 27 7.30 39.65 16.90
N GLY A 28 8.07 39.59 17.98
CA GLY A 28 8.90 38.43 18.32
C GLY A 28 8.07 37.16 18.52
N GLY A 29 6.97 37.27 19.27
CA GLY A 29 6.02 36.16 19.47
C GLY A 29 5.39 35.69 18.16
N ALA A 30 4.95 36.63 17.31
CA ALA A 30 4.35 36.31 16.02
C ALA A 30 5.34 35.61 15.07
N VAL A 31 6.61 36.04 15.02
CA VAL A 31 7.64 35.41 14.18
C VAL A 31 7.98 34.01 14.67
N VAL A 32 8.06 33.79 15.99
CA VAL A 32 8.31 32.45 16.54
C VAL A 32 7.12 31.53 16.28
N ILE A 33 5.88 31.99 16.49
CA ILE A 33 4.66 31.22 16.20
C ILE A 33 4.54 30.92 14.72
N TYR A 34 4.80 31.90 13.85
CA TYR A 34 4.80 31.68 12.40
C TYR A 34 5.90 30.71 11.97
N GLY A 35 7.11 30.86 12.53
CA GLY A 35 8.22 29.95 12.27
C GLY A 35 7.96 28.53 12.75
N THR A 36 7.29 28.35 13.89
CA THR A 36 6.87 27.02 14.36
C THR A 36 5.74 26.46 13.51
N LEU A 37 4.76 27.26 13.11
CA LEU A 37 3.67 26.84 12.22
C LEU A 37 4.16 26.45 10.82
N VAL A 38 5.05 27.23 10.21
CA VAL A 38 5.61 26.92 8.89
C VAL A 38 6.54 25.71 8.94
N ARG A 39 7.27 25.49 10.04
CA ARG A 39 8.11 24.30 10.22
C ARG A 39 7.32 23.06 10.66
N SER A 40 6.14 23.24 11.26
CA SER A 40 5.26 22.15 11.67
C SER A 40 4.23 21.78 10.60
N GLN A 41 4.03 22.64 9.60
CA GLN A 41 3.32 22.25 8.40
C GLN A 41 4.10 21.10 7.73
N PRO A 42 3.50 19.89 7.59
CA PRO A 42 4.10 18.88 6.75
C PRO A 42 4.23 19.50 5.36
N SER A 43 5.44 19.52 4.81
CA SER A 43 5.70 20.07 3.48
C SER A 43 4.79 19.39 2.46
N ALA A 44 3.66 20.02 2.15
CA ALA A 44 2.70 19.52 1.19
C ALA A 44 3.35 19.68 -0.19
N SER A 45 3.61 18.55 -0.86
CA SER A 45 4.17 18.48 -2.21
C SER A 45 5.69 18.65 -2.34
N SER A 46 6.47 17.70 -1.82
CA SER A 46 7.77 17.37 -2.41
C SER A 46 7.62 16.21 -3.40
N ILE A 47 8.22 16.35 -4.58
CA ILE A 47 8.35 15.28 -5.58
C ILE A 47 9.76 14.71 -5.44
N VAL A 48 9.87 13.39 -5.45
CA VAL A 48 11.14 12.66 -5.44
C VAL A 48 11.30 11.94 -6.76
N THR A 49 12.46 12.11 -7.40
CA THR A 49 12.84 11.28 -8.54
C THR A 49 13.37 9.94 -8.03
N VAL A 50 12.62 8.88 -8.30
CA VAL A 50 12.93 7.52 -7.86
C VAL A 50 13.58 6.75 -9.01
N PRO A 51 14.78 6.16 -8.83
CA PRO A 51 15.48 5.40 -9.86
C PRO A 51 14.99 3.95 -9.90
N LEU A 52 13.84 3.71 -10.53
CA LEU A 52 13.27 2.36 -10.65
C LEU A 52 14.09 1.45 -11.59
N GLY A 53 14.83 2.03 -12.54
CA GLY A 53 15.55 1.31 -13.59
C GLY A 53 14.63 0.85 -14.73
N LEU A 54 15.24 0.56 -15.89
CA LEU A 54 14.51 0.25 -17.13
C LEU A 54 13.57 -0.95 -16.98
N GLN A 55 14.01 -2.01 -16.30
CA GLN A 55 13.22 -3.24 -16.18
C GLN A 55 11.94 -3.04 -15.36
N ARG A 56 12.03 -2.32 -14.23
CA ARG A 56 10.86 -2.01 -13.40
C ARG A 56 9.93 -1.03 -14.10
N MET A 57 10.46 0.02 -14.72
CA MET A 57 9.65 0.98 -15.46
C MET A 57 8.88 0.36 -16.62
N GLN A 58 9.54 -0.51 -17.40
CA GLN A 58 8.89 -1.25 -18.47
C GLN A 58 7.84 -2.22 -17.93
N ASN A 59 8.12 -2.92 -16.83
CA ASN A 59 7.18 -3.87 -16.24
C ASN A 59 5.97 -3.19 -15.58
N PHE A 60 6.18 -2.08 -14.88
CA PHE A 60 5.16 -1.39 -14.09
C PHE A 60 4.28 -0.48 -14.95
N TYR A 61 4.86 0.22 -15.92
CA TYR A 61 4.16 1.28 -16.64
C TYR A 61 4.27 1.15 -18.17
N GLY A 62 4.98 0.14 -18.68
CA GLY A 62 5.24 0.01 -20.12
C GLY A 62 6.15 1.12 -20.68
N SER A 63 6.89 1.81 -19.81
CA SER A 63 7.71 2.97 -20.15
C SER A 63 9.18 2.60 -20.32
N SER A 64 9.84 3.23 -21.31
CA SER A 64 11.27 3.10 -21.56
C SER A 64 12.14 4.04 -20.71
N ALA A 65 11.54 4.81 -19.80
CA ALA A 65 12.29 5.62 -18.83
C ALA A 65 12.95 4.73 -17.76
N SER A 66 13.95 5.28 -17.04
CA SER A 66 14.61 4.59 -15.91
C SER A 66 14.28 5.19 -14.54
N THR A 67 13.55 6.31 -14.52
CA THR A 67 13.16 7.03 -13.31
C THR A 67 11.67 7.35 -13.34
N SER A 68 11.07 7.55 -12.17
CA SER A 68 9.71 8.07 -12.01
C SER A 68 9.71 9.22 -11.01
N ASN A 69 8.90 10.25 -11.28
CA ASN A 69 8.71 11.37 -10.37
C ASN A 69 7.48 11.09 -9.52
N VAL A 70 7.68 10.90 -8.22
CA VAL A 70 6.66 10.41 -7.30
C VAL A 70 6.49 11.37 -6.14
N ALA A 71 5.26 11.57 -5.68
CA ALA A 71 5.00 12.40 -4.52
C ALA A 71 5.54 11.75 -3.24
N MET A 72 6.21 12.54 -2.40
CA MET A 72 6.62 12.12 -1.07
C MET A 72 5.43 12.14 -0.11
N ALA A 73 5.29 11.11 0.72
CA ALA A 73 4.29 11.07 1.77
C ALA A 73 4.67 12.04 2.93
N PRO A 74 3.69 12.70 3.58
CA PRO A 74 2.26 12.65 3.29
C PRO A 74 1.88 13.53 2.08
N GLN A 75 1.00 13.04 1.20
CA GLN A 75 0.49 13.81 0.06
C GLN A 75 -1.01 13.57 -0.23
N TYR A 76 -1.81 14.63 -0.15
CA TYR A 76 -3.26 14.57 -0.35
C TYR A 76 -3.69 14.34 -1.81
N GLY A 77 -2.91 14.82 -2.78
CA GLY A 77 -3.19 14.52 -4.20
C GLY A 77 -2.94 13.05 -4.57
N ALA A 78 -1.97 12.40 -3.94
CA ALA A 78 -1.78 10.96 -4.08
C ALA A 78 -2.88 10.18 -3.34
N LEU A 79 -3.36 10.71 -2.21
CA LEU A 79 -4.50 10.14 -1.48
C LEU A 79 -5.79 10.15 -2.33
N SER A 80 -6.08 11.23 -3.07
CA SER A 80 -7.28 11.24 -3.93
C SER A 80 -7.22 10.17 -5.03
N LEU A 81 -6.05 9.94 -5.64
CA LEU A 81 -5.86 8.86 -6.61
C LEU A 81 -5.98 7.48 -5.95
N ALA A 82 -5.50 7.34 -4.71
CA ALA A 82 -5.63 6.11 -3.95
C ALA A 82 -7.11 5.80 -3.63
N GLU A 83 -7.89 6.81 -3.24
CA GLU A 83 -9.32 6.67 -2.99
C GLU A 83 -10.10 6.31 -4.26
N GLU A 84 -9.83 6.98 -5.38
CA GLU A 84 -10.43 6.63 -6.68
C GLU A 84 -10.12 5.18 -7.06
N LEU A 85 -8.86 4.75 -6.88
CA LEU A 85 -8.48 3.36 -7.13
C LEU A 85 -9.16 2.37 -6.19
N ARG A 86 -9.37 2.75 -4.93
CA ARG A 86 -10.10 1.94 -3.93
C ARG A 86 -11.56 1.78 -4.33
N GLU A 87 -12.22 2.85 -4.77
CA GLU A 87 -13.60 2.79 -5.28
C GLU A 87 -13.71 1.88 -6.51
N GLN A 88 -12.74 1.98 -7.43
CA GLN A 88 -12.66 1.07 -8.58
C GLN A 88 -12.45 -0.38 -8.14
N PHE A 89 -11.60 -0.63 -7.14
CA PHE A 89 -11.37 -1.98 -6.60
C PHE A 89 -12.61 -2.56 -5.95
N VAL A 90 -13.35 -1.77 -5.17
CA VAL A 90 -14.64 -2.21 -4.62
C VAL A 90 -15.62 -2.55 -5.74
N THR A 91 -15.70 -1.72 -6.78
CA THR A 91 -16.58 -1.99 -7.93
C THR A 91 -16.19 -3.28 -8.66
N ASP A 92 -14.91 -3.47 -8.94
CA ASP A 92 -14.39 -4.65 -9.63
C ASP A 92 -14.64 -5.92 -8.80
N THR A 93 -14.45 -5.85 -7.48
CA THR A 93 -14.67 -6.99 -6.57
C THR A 93 -16.15 -7.32 -6.39
N LEU A 94 -17.06 -6.35 -6.38
CA LEU A 94 -18.50 -6.59 -6.28
C LEU A 94 -19.04 -7.42 -7.46
N SER A 95 -18.47 -7.23 -8.65
CA SER A 95 -18.85 -7.98 -9.86
C SER A 95 -18.07 -9.29 -10.07
N ALA A 96 -17.15 -9.61 -9.15
CA ALA A 96 -16.23 -10.73 -9.28
C ALA A 96 -16.83 -12.04 -8.81
N THR A 97 -16.42 -13.14 -9.44
CA THR A 97 -16.75 -14.50 -9.00
C THR A 97 -15.81 -14.98 -7.90
N ALA A 98 -14.53 -14.62 -8.00
CA ALA A 98 -13.50 -14.96 -7.02
C ALA A 98 -12.41 -13.89 -6.98
N VAL A 99 -11.79 -13.73 -5.82
CA VAL A 99 -10.65 -12.85 -5.58
C VAL A 99 -9.53 -13.67 -4.96
N PHE A 100 -8.33 -13.63 -5.55
CA PHE A 100 -7.16 -14.33 -5.00
C PHE A 100 -5.98 -13.38 -4.79
N CYS A 101 -5.52 -13.27 -3.55
CA CYS A 101 -4.31 -12.54 -3.20
C CYS A 101 -3.11 -13.49 -3.18
N LEU A 102 -2.09 -13.22 -4.00
CA LEU A 102 -0.85 -13.98 -4.07
C LEU A 102 0.36 -13.10 -3.70
N PRO A 103 1.20 -13.52 -2.74
CA PRO A 103 2.39 -12.78 -2.39
C PRO A 103 3.52 -13.08 -3.38
N ARG A 104 4.46 -12.14 -3.54
CA ARG A 104 5.61 -12.27 -4.44
C ARG A 104 6.83 -11.52 -3.90
N ASP A 105 8.02 -11.99 -4.24
CA ASP A 105 9.28 -11.30 -3.89
C ASP A 105 9.73 -10.35 -5.01
N GLY A 106 9.45 -10.70 -6.27
CA GLY A 106 9.83 -9.92 -7.45
C GLY A 106 8.67 -9.18 -8.11
N MET A 107 8.95 -8.58 -9.27
CA MET A 107 7.94 -7.96 -10.14
C MET A 107 6.99 -9.01 -10.71
N ASN A 108 5.72 -8.63 -10.90
CA ASN A 108 4.78 -9.49 -11.60
C ASN A 108 5.04 -9.47 -13.11
N THR A 109 5.42 -10.60 -13.71
CA THR A 109 5.63 -10.74 -15.16
C THR A 109 4.48 -11.48 -15.85
N TRP A 110 3.45 -11.90 -15.11
CA TRP A 110 2.35 -12.69 -15.62
C TRP A 110 1.00 -12.02 -15.32
N ARG A 111 0.43 -11.38 -16.35
CA ARG A 111 -0.82 -10.63 -16.26
C ARG A 111 -1.82 -11.08 -17.33
N PRO A 112 -2.27 -12.34 -17.32
CA PRO A 112 -3.15 -12.86 -18.35
C PRO A 112 -4.55 -12.27 -18.23
N SER A 113 -5.28 -12.20 -19.35
CA SER A 113 -6.72 -11.95 -19.33
C SER A 113 -7.56 -13.22 -19.21
N LEU A 114 -6.96 -14.40 -19.41
CA LEU A 114 -7.60 -15.72 -19.29
C LEU A 114 -6.68 -16.71 -18.61
N ILE A 115 -7.25 -17.58 -17.78
CA ILE A 115 -6.54 -18.69 -17.13
C ILE A 115 -7.19 -19.99 -17.59
N PRO A 116 -6.44 -20.95 -18.17
CA PRO A 116 -6.99 -22.26 -18.53
C PRO A 116 -7.62 -22.95 -17.32
N HIS A 117 -8.86 -23.40 -17.44
CA HIS A 117 -9.55 -24.16 -16.41
C HIS A 117 -10.65 -25.03 -17.03
N ASN A 118 -10.52 -26.35 -16.87
CA ASN A 118 -11.52 -27.31 -17.27
C ASN A 118 -12.09 -27.99 -16.01
N PRO A 119 -13.36 -27.77 -15.66
CA PRO A 119 -13.96 -28.35 -14.46
C PRO A 119 -14.09 -29.89 -14.50
N ALA A 120 -13.94 -30.52 -15.68
CA ALA A 120 -13.91 -31.97 -15.80
C ALA A 120 -12.54 -32.59 -15.47
N LEU A 121 -11.47 -31.79 -15.51
CA LEU A 121 -10.08 -32.24 -15.33
C LEU A 121 -9.39 -31.61 -14.12
N HIS A 122 -9.83 -30.42 -13.72
CA HIS A 122 -9.17 -29.62 -12.69
C HIS A 122 -10.04 -29.54 -11.44
N ASP A 123 -9.37 -29.55 -10.30
CA ASP A 123 -10.01 -29.40 -9.00
C ASP A 123 -10.58 -27.98 -8.80
N GLU A 124 -11.43 -27.87 -7.79
CA GLU A 124 -11.97 -26.59 -7.33
C GLU A 124 -10.85 -25.63 -6.88
N LEU A 125 -11.00 -24.35 -7.20
CA LEU A 125 -10.09 -23.29 -6.81
C LEU A 125 -10.70 -22.55 -5.62
N ASP A 126 -10.67 -23.17 -4.44
CA ASP A 126 -11.34 -22.67 -3.23
C ASP A 126 -10.41 -21.95 -2.24
N THR A 127 -9.10 -21.98 -2.50
CA THR A 127 -8.07 -21.35 -1.66
C THR A 127 -7.00 -20.70 -2.54
N PRO A 128 -6.28 -19.67 -2.04
CA PRO A 128 -5.20 -19.07 -2.80
C PRO A 128 -4.07 -20.05 -3.13
N GLN A 129 -3.89 -21.11 -2.34
CA GLN A 129 -2.85 -22.13 -2.60
C GLN A 129 -3.25 -23.06 -3.74
N LYS A 130 -4.50 -23.51 -3.77
CA LYS A 130 -5.01 -24.28 -4.92
C LYS A 130 -4.98 -23.42 -6.18
N PHE A 131 -5.36 -22.14 -6.09
CA PHE A 131 -5.25 -21.21 -7.21
C PHE A 131 -3.80 -21.05 -7.69
N ARG A 132 -2.84 -20.85 -6.77
CA ARG A 132 -1.40 -20.78 -7.08
C ARG A 132 -0.90 -22.08 -7.75
N ALA A 133 -1.21 -23.24 -7.18
CA ALA A 133 -0.80 -24.53 -7.74
C ALA A 133 -1.37 -24.73 -9.15
N HIS A 134 -2.63 -24.33 -9.36
CA HIS A 134 -3.31 -24.40 -10.64
C HIS A 134 -2.64 -23.55 -11.72
N ILE A 135 -2.32 -22.29 -11.45
CA ILE A 135 -1.67 -21.42 -12.44
C ILE A 135 -0.24 -21.88 -12.78
N ILE A 136 0.48 -22.49 -11.83
CA ILE A 136 1.80 -23.06 -12.08
C ILE A 136 1.69 -24.28 -13.00
N ALA A 137 0.75 -25.20 -12.70
CA ALA A 137 0.58 -26.43 -13.45
C ALA A 137 0.00 -26.20 -14.86
N ASN A 138 -1.00 -25.32 -14.98
CA ASN A 138 -1.85 -25.23 -16.17
C ASN A 138 -1.66 -23.95 -16.99
N ALA A 139 -1.00 -22.93 -16.45
CA ALA A 139 -0.75 -21.67 -17.16
C ALA A 139 0.75 -21.33 -17.29
N SER A 140 1.62 -22.32 -17.04
CA SER A 140 3.08 -22.24 -17.18
C SER A 140 3.70 -21.07 -16.40
N VAL A 141 3.10 -20.70 -15.26
CA VAL A 141 3.64 -19.68 -14.38
C VAL A 141 4.86 -20.23 -13.64
N PRO A 142 6.00 -19.52 -13.62
CA PRO A 142 7.15 -19.95 -12.83
C PRO A 142 6.79 -20.12 -11.36
N ALA A 143 7.14 -21.26 -10.77
CA ALA A 143 6.80 -21.56 -9.36
C ALA A 143 7.40 -20.54 -8.36
N THR A 144 8.43 -19.81 -8.78
CA THR A 144 9.11 -18.75 -8.03
C THR A 144 8.42 -17.39 -8.11
N LEU A 145 7.48 -17.17 -9.04
CA LEU A 145 6.84 -15.87 -9.23
C LEU A 145 5.95 -15.51 -8.02
N TYR A 146 5.14 -16.46 -7.58
CA TYR A 146 4.27 -16.32 -6.41
C TYR A 146 4.73 -17.26 -5.31
N ARG A 147 4.67 -16.78 -4.07
CA ARG A 147 4.98 -17.57 -2.87
C ARG A 147 3.72 -18.17 -2.27
N ASP A 148 3.92 -19.17 -1.42
CA ASP A 148 2.85 -19.68 -0.59
C ASP A 148 2.37 -18.59 0.38
N TYR A 149 1.05 -18.37 0.43
CA TYR A 149 0.45 -17.34 1.28
C TYR A 149 0.44 -17.71 2.77
N ARG A 150 0.56 -19.01 3.11
CA ARG A 150 0.45 -19.51 4.48
C ARG A 150 1.71 -19.34 5.31
N ASN A 151 2.82 -18.96 4.69
CA ASN A 151 4.13 -18.99 5.34
C ASN A 151 4.84 -17.63 5.46
N PRO A 152 4.26 -16.61 6.13
CA PRO A 152 5.05 -15.43 6.48
C PRO A 152 5.80 -15.53 7.82
N LEU A 153 5.58 -16.52 8.71
CA LEU A 153 6.06 -16.39 10.11
C LEU A 153 6.53 -17.67 10.85
N ASN A 154 6.90 -18.76 10.17
CA ASN A 154 7.38 -19.97 10.90
C ASN A 154 8.64 -20.66 10.35
N ASP A 155 9.23 -20.18 9.26
CA ASP A 155 10.40 -20.79 8.64
C ASP A 155 11.64 -19.86 8.62
N ALA A 156 11.61 -18.77 9.40
CA ALA A 156 12.60 -17.69 9.37
C ALA A 156 12.75 -16.98 8.01
N SER A 157 11.91 -17.28 7.02
CA SER A 157 11.91 -16.58 5.73
C SER A 157 11.30 -15.18 5.86
N PRO A 158 11.85 -14.17 5.18
CA PRO A 158 11.26 -12.83 5.16
C PRO A 158 9.83 -12.85 4.60
N VAL A 159 8.95 -12.07 5.23
CA VAL A 159 7.59 -11.81 4.72
C VAL A 159 7.70 -11.16 3.34
N PRO A 160 7.02 -11.69 2.31
CA PRO A 160 7.04 -11.10 0.98
C PRO A 160 6.60 -9.64 1.01
N GLN A 161 7.35 -8.77 0.32
CA GLN A 161 7.09 -7.34 0.30
C GLN A 161 6.07 -6.93 -0.76
N ASN A 162 5.86 -7.75 -1.79
CA ASN A 162 4.99 -7.43 -2.90
C ASN A 162 3.80 -8.39 -2.96
N ALA A 163 2.71 -7.95 -3.57
CA ALA A 163 1.51 -8.77 -3.74
C ALA A 163 0.84 -8.51 -5.08
N SER A 164 0.04 -9.49 -5.53
CA SER A 164 -0.87 -9.34 -6.67
C SER A 164 -2.24 -9.86 -6.28
N ILE A 165 -3.28 -9.10 -6.61
CA ILE A 165 -4.67 -9.45 -6.35
C ILE A 165 -5.33 -9.73 -7.69
N PHE A 166 -5.75 -10.98 -7.88
CA PHE A 166 -6.49 -11.43 -9.05
C PHE A 166 -7.97 -11.30 -8.77
N VAL A 167 -8.68 -10.59 -9.65
CA VAL A 167 -10.14 -10.49 -9.61
C VAL A 167 -10.67 -11.24 -10.82
N LEU A 168 -11.35 -12.35 -10.55
CA LEU A 168 -11.84 -13.27 -11.57
C LEU A 168 -13.31 -13.02 -11.88
N GLY A 169 -13.71 -13.39 -13.09
CA GLY A 169 -15.09 -13.33 -13.56
C GLY A 169 -15.47 -14.55 -14.38
N TYR A 170 -16.72 -14.57 -14.84
CA TYR A 170 -17.17 -15.55 -15.81
C TYR A 170 -16.51 -15.33 -17.16
N SER A 171 -16.15 -16.43 -17.82
CA SER A 171 -15.58 -16.41 -19.16
C SER A 171 -16.61 -16.84 -20.19
N LYS A 172 -16.63 -16.15 -21.34
CA LYS A 172 -17.33 -16.62 -22.55
C LYS A 172 -16.53 -17.69 -23.32
N TRP A 173 -15.26 -17.88 -22.98
CA TRP A 173 -14.35 -18.81 -23.65
C TRP A 173 -14.38 -20.16 -22.94
N PRO A 174 -14.77 -21.25 -23.62
CA PRO A 174 -14.78 -22.59 -23.04
C PRO A 174 -13.39 -22.97 -22.51
N GLY A 175 -13.35 -23.66 -21.37
CA GLY A 175 -12.11 -24.14 -20.77
C GLY A 175 -11.21 -23.05 -20.17
N HIS A 176 -11.74 -21.83 -19.92
CA HIS A 176 -10.98 -20.73 -19.35
C HIS A 176 -11.78 -19.98 -18.27
N LEU A 177 -11.09 -19.48 -17.25
CA LEU A 177 -11.58 -18.44 -16.33
C LEU A 177 -11.20 -17.07 -16.87
N LYS A 178 -12.07 -16.08 -16.67
CA LYS A 178 -11.77 -14.69 -17.02
C LYS A 178 -11.04 -14.03 -15.87
N VAL A 179 -9.94 -13.35 -16.18
CA VAL A 179 -9.32 -12.39 -15.27
C VAL A 179 -9.86 -11.02 -15.68
N ASN A 180 -10.69 -10.42 -14.83
CA ASN A 180 -11.26 -9.09 -15.10
C ASN A 180 -10.19 -8.02 -14.91
N VAL A 181 -9.44 -8.13 -13.81
CA VAL A 181 -8.42 -7.17 -13.42
C VAL A 181 -7.39 -7.81 -12.50
N ILE A 182 -6.16 -7.30 -12.54
CA ILE A 182 -5.10 -7.60 -11.58
C ILE A 182 -4.66 -6.29 -10.93
N TYR A 183 -4.58 -6.29 -9.59
CA TYR A 183 -3.95 -5.22 -8.83
C TYR A 183 -2.57 -5.66 -8.35
N ASP A 184 -1.51 -5.00 -8.81
CA ASP A 184 -0.15 -5.23 -8.34
C ASP A 184 0.22 -4.17 -7.29
N ILE A 185 0.62 -4.64 -6.11
CA ILE A 185 1.16 -3.81 -5.04
C ILE A 185 2.66 -4.06 -4.98
N ASP A 186 3.45 -3.02 -5.27
CA ASP A 186 4.92 -3.07 -5.30
C ASP A 186 5.53 -2.12 -4.29
N LEU A 187 6.45 -2.64 -3.48
CA LEU A 187 7.28 -1.94 -2.52
C LEU A 187 8.74 -2.13 -2.92
N VAL A 188 9.40 -1.02 -3.24
CA VAL A 188 10.81 -0.99 -3.62
C VAL A 188 11.56 -0.16 -2.60
N ARG A 189 12.47 -0.81 -1.87
CA ARG A 189 13.33 -0.15 -0.89
C ARG A 189 14.59 0.38 -1.58
N PHE A 190 14.92 1.63 -1.31
CA PHE A 190 16.11 2.31 -1.82
C PHE A 190 17.08 2.59 -0.67
N THR A 191 18.29 2.05 -0.78
CA THR A 191 19.32 2.14 0.28
C THR A 191 20.70 2.48 -0.26
N ALA A 192 20.87 2.61 -1.58
CA ALA A 192 22.18 2.90 -2.14
C ALA A 192 22.56 4.37 -1.92
N ALA A 193 23.86 4.66 -1.85
CA ALA A 193 24.38 5.99 -1.54
C ALA A 193 23.96 7.10 -2.53
N THR A 194 23.62 6.73 -3.77
CA THR A 194 23.17 7.63 -4.84
C THR A 194 21.66 7.64 -5.03
N GLU A 195 20.91 6.91 -4.21
CA GLU A 195 19.46 6.79 -4.29
C GLU A 195 18.79 7.56 -3.15
N PRO A 196 17.54 8.02 -3.33
CA PRO A 196 16.79 8.58 -2.22
C PRO A 196 16.52 7.48 -1.19
N ASN A 197 17.06 7.62 0.03
CA ASN A 197 16.76 6.70 1.12
C ASN A 197 15.25 6.67 1.36
N GLY A 198 14.63 5.49 1.34
CA GLY A 198 13.19 5.32 1.60
C GLY A 198 12.54 4.17 0.83
N PHE A 199 11.22 4.22 0.70
CA PHE A 199 10.43 3.23 -0.03
C PHE A 199 9.60 3.89 -1.11
N HIS A 200 9.69 3.37 -2.33
CA HIS A 200 8.66 3.59 -3.33
C HIS A 200 7.59 2.53 -3.19
N ALA A 201 6.36 2.96 -2.96
CA ALA A 201 5.20 2.08 -2.96
C ALA A 201 4.28 2.45 -4.12
N SER A 202 3.71 1.44 -4.77
CA SER A 202 2.78 1.65 -5.88
C SER A 202 1.68 0.60 -5.86
N VAL A 203 0.46 1.03 -6.19
CA VAL A 203 -0.67 0.15 -6.45
C VAL A 203 -1.13 0.41 -7.87
N LYS A 204 -1.11 -0.64 -8.69
CA LYS A 204 -1.34 -0.55 -10.13
C LYS A 204 -2.44 -1.51 -10.54
N ARG A 205 -3.37 -1.02 -11.35
CA ARG A 205 -4.50 -1.78 -11.90
C ARG A 205 -4.24 -2.11 -13.35
N TYR A 206 -4.31 -3.41 -13.66
CA TYR A 206 -4.21 -3.95 -15.01
C TYR A 206 -5.52 -4.57 -15.43
N ALA A 207 -6.09 -4.11 -16.54
CA ALA A 207 -7.34 -4.64 -17.10
C ALA A 207 -7.23 -4.74 -18.62
N ASP A 208 -8.26 -5.31 -19.25
CA ASP A 208 -8.34 -5.34 -20.71
C ASP A 208 -8.42 -3.90 -21.25
N ALA A 209 -7.78 -3.66 -22.39
CA ALA A 209 -7.98 -2.42 -23.13
C ALA A 209 -9.43 -2.36 -23.66
N VAL A 210 -9.98 -1.13 -23.73
CA VAL A 210 -11.41 -0.84 -23.98
C VAL A 210 -11.92 -1.31 -25.37
N SER A 211 -11.07 -1.92 -26.21
CA SER A 211 -11.39 -2.33 -27.58
C SER A 211 -10.96 -3.75 -27.97
N THR A 212 -10.44 -4.56 -27.03
CA THR A 212 -9.91 -5.88 -27.39
C THR A 212 -11.00 -6.95 -27.37
N LEU A 213 -11.36 -7.47 -28.56
CA LEU A 213 -12.30 -8.58 -28.69
C LEU A 213 -11.65 -9.96 -28.47
N THR A 214 -10.32 -10.02 -28.58
CA THR A 214 -9.49 -11.21 -28.36
C THR A 214 -8.76 -11.13 -27.02
N PRO A 215 -8.66 -12.24 -26.27
CA PRO A 215 -7.88 -12.29 -25.04
C PRO A 215 -6.41 -11.91 -25.28
N SER A 216 -5.89 -10.95 -24.53
CA SER A 216 -4.48 -10.56 -24.53
C SER A 216 -3.93 -10.46 -23.10
N THR A 217 -2.66 -10.13 -22.94
CA THR A 217 -2.14 -9.70 -21.63
C THR A 217 -2.88 -8.43 -21.18
N LEU A 218 -3.21 -8.32 -19.90
CA LEU A 218 -3.80 -7.12 -19.31
C LEU A 218 -2.80 -5.97 -19.36
N SER A 219 -3.29 -4.77 -19.68
CA SER A 219 -2.50 -3.55 -19.79
C SER A 219 -2.69 -2.66 -18.57
N TYR A 220 -1.68 -1.84 -18.25
CA TYR A 220 -1.80 -0.83 -17.20
C TYR A 220 -2.95 0.14 -17.53
N THR A 221 -3.88 0.32 -16.60
CA THR A 221 -5.06 1.18 -16.77
C THR A 221 -5.14 2.33 -15.79
N GLY A 222 -4.42 2.25 -14.67
CA GLY A 222 -4.41 3.27 -13.65
C GLY A 222 -3.71 2.79 -12.38
N GLY A 223 -3.46 3.71 -11.47
CA GLY A 223 -2.79 3.42 -10.21
C GLY A 223 -2.34 4.69 -9.52
N TYR A 224 -1.68 4.51 -8.38
CA TYR A 224 -1.00 5.59 -7.68
C TYR A 224 0.35 5.12 -7.16
N ASP A 225 1.26 6.07 -7.04
CA ASP A 225 2.61 5.88 -6.51
C ASP A 225 2.84 6.87 -5.37
N VAL A 226 3.59 6.44 -4.36
CA VAL A 226 3.98 7.29 -3.24
C VAL A 226 5.36 6.90 -2.74
N PHE A 227 6.16 7.90 -2.37
CA PHE A 227 7.47 7.68 -1.77
C PHE A 227 7.44 7.96 -0.27
N TYR A 228 7.81 6.98 0.55
CA TYR A 228 7.92 7.14 2.00
C TYR A 228 9.37 7.43 2.39
N PRO A 229 9.64 8.59 3.03
CA PRO A 229 10.93 8.82 3.66
C PRO A 229 11.13 7.84 4.84
N PRO A 230 12.39 7.58 5.24
CA PRO A 230 12.72 6.75 6.38
C PRO A 230 12.10 7.32 7.67
N SER A 231 11.70 6.43 8.59
CA SER A 231 11.19 6.83 9.90
C SER A 231 12.25 7.51 10.77
N ALA A 232 13.52 7.11 10.61
CA ALA A 232 14.66 7.75 11.22
C ALA A 232 15.02 9.06 10.48
N PRO A 233 15.00 10.23 11.13
CA PRO A 233 15.43 11.48 10.50
C PRO A 233 16.91 11.44 10.11
N ASN A 234 17.23 11.82 8.87
CA ASN A 234 18.60 11.89 8.33
C ASN A 234 19.43 10.61 8.60
N PRO A 235 18.99 9.45 8.10
CA PRO A 235 19.70 8.20 8.37
C PRO A 235 21.06 8.22 7.66
N THR A 236 22.11 7.90 8.42
CA THR A 236 23.48 7.69 7.94
C THR A 236 23.73 6.23 7.53
N SER A 237 22.82 5.32 7.87
CA SER A 237 22.86 3.91 7.50
C SER A 237 21.45 3.33 7.29
N SER A 238 21.33 2.36 6.37
CA SER A 238 20.09 1.60 6.14
C SER A 238 19.63 0.80 7.36
N THR A 239 20.55 0.48 8.28
CA THR A 239 20.23 -0.24 9.52
C THR A 239 19.32 0.56 10.46
N GLN A 240 19.41 1.89 10.45
CA GLN A 240 18.66 2.78 11.35
C GLN A 240 17.14 2.78 11.08
N TRP A 241 16.73 2.33 9.90
CA TRP A 241 15.34 2.22 9.48
C TRP A 241 15.04 0.83 8.92
N SER A 242 15.83 -0.18 9.32
CA SER A 242 15.71 -1.57 8.82
C SER A 242 14.33 -2.18 9.04
N THR A 243 13.66 -1.78 10.12
CA THR A 243 12.33 -2.26 10.55
C THR A 243 11.16 -1.55 9.86
N ASP A 244 11.44 -0.53 9.06
CA ASP A 244 10.42 0.13 8.27
C ASP A 244 9.87 -0.81 7.19
N GLY A 245 8.57 -0.73 6.91
CA GLY A 245 7.95 -1.46 5.81
C GLY A 245 6.46 -1.70 5.93
N PHE A 246 5.90 -2.33 4.88
CA PHE A 246 4.48 -2.61 4.68
C PHE A 246 4.22 -4.12 4.57
N ALA A 247 4.67 -4.88 5.57
CA ALA A 247 4.50 -6.32 5.59
C ALA A 247 3.75 -6.78 6.84
N PRO A 248 2.73 -7.65 6.71
CA PRO A 248 2.18 -8.20 5.48
C PRO A 248 1.25 -7.23 4.74
N LEU A 249 1.19 -7.30 3.40
CA LEU A 249 0.26 -6.52 2.57
C LEU A 249 -1.18 -7.05 2.60
N PHE A 250 -1.36 -8.33 2.89
CA PHE A 250 -2.68 -8.91 3.08
C PHE A 250 -2.57 -10.13 3.98
N ILE A 251 -3.70 -10.54 4.55
CA ILE A 251 -3.83 -11.85 5.16
C ILE A 251 -5.15 -12.50 4.81
N THR A 252 -5.08 -13.78 4.48
CA THR A 252 -6.20 -14.66 4.19
C THR A 252 -6.84 -15.22 5.48
N PHE A 253 -8.17 -15.18 5.51
CA PHE A 253 -9.00 -15.90 6.46
C PHE A 253 -9.75 -17.00 5.72
N GLU A 254 -9.66 -18.22 6.23
CA GLU A 254 -10.25 -19.40 5.60
C GLU A 254 -11.52 -19.82 6.31
N ARG A 255 -12.41 -20.49 5.58
CA ARG A 255 -13.64 -21.03 6.16
C ARG A 255 -13.33 -22.07 7.24
N ALA A 256 -13.91 -21.90 8.42
CA ALA A 256 -13.68 -22.75 9.59
C ALA A 256 -14.01 -24.24 9.34
N ALA A 257 -15.05 -24.50 8.54
CA ALA A 257 -15.47 -25.85 8.17
C ALA A 257 -14.50 -26.58 7.22
N ARG A 258 -13.53 -25.87 6.63
CA ARG A 258 -12.60 -26.40 5.63
C ARG A 258 -11.19 -25.91 5.89
N LEU A 259 -10.55 -26.52 6.87
CA LEU A 259 -9.09 -26.40 7.03
C LEU A 259 -8.45 -27.14 5.85
N ALA A 260 -7.75 -26.42 4.97
CA ALA A 260 -7.07 -27.11 3.87
C ALA A 260 -5.96 -28.06 4.36
N LEU A 261 -5.51 -27.91 5.61
CA LEU A 261 -4.58 -28.79 6.33
C LEU A 261 -4.97 -28.87 7.81
N ARG A 262 -5.01 -30.07 8.39
CA ARG A 262 -5.21 -30.28 9.83
C ARG A 262 -3.86 -30.09 10.52
N GLU A 263 -3.69 -28.98 11.22
CA GLU A 263 -2.44 -28.67 11.91
C GLU A 263 -2.24 -29.54 13.14
N THR A 264 -1.00 -29.90 13.39
CA THR A 264 -0.63 -30.68 14.58
C THR A 264 -0.43 -29.75 15.78
N PRO A 265 -0.50 -30.23 17.03
CA PRO A 265 -0.34 -29.39 18.21
C PRO A 265 0.98 -28.59 18.30
N ALA A 266 2.00 -28.95 17.51
CA ALA A 266 3.27 -28.24 17.42
C ALA A 266 3.22 -27.01 16.51
N THR A 267 2.29 -26.98 15.56
CA THR A 267 1.94 -25.81 14.74
C THR A 267 0.71 -25.17 15.38
N ILE A 268 0.93 -24.14 16.21
CA ILE A 268 -0.15 -23.30 16.76
C ILE A 268 -1.11 -22.97 15.62
N GLU A 269 -2.43 -23.06 15.85
CA GLU A 269 -3.48 -22.61 14.93
C GLU A 269 -3.36 -21.09 14.70
N ARG A 270 -2.31 -20.66 14.00
CA ARG A 270 -2.05 -19.26 13.65
C ARG A 270 -2.93 -18.82 12.48
N PHE A 271 -3.66 -19.76 11.88
CA PHE A 271 -4.46 -19.52 10.70
C PHE A 271 -5.85 -19.04 11.08
N LYS A 272 -6.23 -18.00 10.36
CA LYS A 272 -7.35 -17.16 10.73
C LYS A 272 -8.61 -17.79 10.17
N ARG A 273 -9.47 -18.25 11.08
CA ARG A 273 -10.73 -18.90 10.75
C ARG A 273 -11.81 -17.85 10.61
N ALA A 274 -12.44 -17.81 9.45
CA ALA A 274 -13.71 -17.16 9.25
C ALA A 274 -14.83 -18.18 9.54
N ALA A 275 -15.84 -17.80 10.31
CA ALA A 275 -16.92 -18.71 10.70
C ALA A 275 -17.65 -19.30 9.48
N GLU A 276 -17.93 -18.48 8.47
CA GLU A 276 -18.76 -18.88 7.34
C GLU A 276 -18.06 -18.74 5.98
N ARG A 277 -17.48 -17.58 5.69
CA ARG A 277 -16.97 -17.24 4.35
C ARG A 277 -15.52 -16.80 4.40
N PRO A 278 -14.66 -17.28 3.49
CA PRO A 278 -13.28 -16.83 3.43
C PRO A 278 -13.19 -15.38 2.94
N PHE A 279 -12.25 -14.62 3.50
CA PHE A 279 -12.03 -13.21 3.17
C PHE A 279 -10.57 -12.82 3.38
N TYR A 280 -10.21 -11.62 2.95
CA TYR A 280 -8.89 -11.03 3.14
C TYR A 280 -8.99 -9.74 3.95
N PHE A 281 -8.02 -9.51 4.82
CA PHE A 281 -7.61 -8.15 5.17
C PHE A 281 -6.51 -7.72 4.21
N ILE A 282 -6.65 -6.56 3.60
CA ILE A 282 -5.71 -6.00 2.63
C ILE A 282 -5.31 -4.61 3.09
N TRP A 283 -4.01 -4.35 3.06
CA TRP A 283 -3.42 -3.05 3.36
C TRP A 283 -2.79 -2.50 2.09
N TRP A 284 -3.22 -1.32 1.70
CA TRP A 284 -2.57 -0.57 0.63
C TRP A 284 -1.68 0.52 1.23
N PRO A 285 -0.62 0.95 0.50
CA PRO A 285 0.19 2.08 0.91
C PRO A 285 -0.66 3.34 1.06
N ASP A 286 -0.77 3.88 2.27
CA ASP A 286 -1.54 5.08 2.60
C ASP A 286 -0.73 6.35 2.29
N PRO A 287 -1.11 7.16 1.28
CA PRO A 287 -0.34 8.36 0.94
C PRO A 287 -0.41 9.46 2.00
N ALA A 288 -1.31 9.38 2.98
CA ALA A 288 -1.40 10.31 4.09
C ALA A 288 -0.47 9.93 5.27
N ALA A 289 0.06 8.70 5.30
CA ALA A 289 1.01 8.28 6.31
C ALA A 289 2.42 8.82 6.00
N ARG A 290 3.06 9.53 6.93
CA ARG A 290 4.37 10.17 6.68
C ARG A 290 5.51 9.18 6.44
N HIS A 291 5.58 8.10 7.21
CA HIS A 291 6.65 7.12 7.13
C HIS A 291 6.17 5.75 7.60
N LEU A 292 6.96 4.72 7.32
CA LEU A 292 6.60 3.32 7.55
C LEU A 292 7.21 2.77 8.83
N GLY A 293 7.15 3.57 9.89
CA GLY A 293 7.89 3.32 11.12
C GLY A 293 7.53 1.98 11.78
N PRO A 294 8.42 1.46 12.66
CA PRO A 294 8.13 0.25 13.39
C PRO A 294 6.94 0.47 14.32
N VAL A 295 5.94 -0.41 14.21
CA VAL A 295 4.89 -0.57 15.22
C VAL A 295 5.18 -1.83 16.01
N ALA A 296 5.30 -1.68 17.32
CA ALA A 296 5.54 -2.79 18.23
C ALA A 296 4.37 -3.76 18.22
N ASN A 297 4.68 -5.05 18.15
CA ASN A 297 3.67 -6.09 18.24
C ASN A 297 3.42 -6.45 19.69
N THR A 298 2.23 -6.11 20.19
CA THR A 298 1.86 -6.28 21.61
C THR A 298 1.19 -7.62 21.90
N PHE A 299 0.89 -8.44 20.89
CA PHE A 299 0.25 -9.75 21.08
C PHE A 299 1.29 -10.85 21.34
N ALA A 300 0.88 -11.84 22.15
CA ALA A 300 1.67 -13.04 22.40
C ALA A 300 1.90 -13.83 21.11
N SER A 301 3.00 -14.61 21.06
CA SER A 301 3.34 -15.41 19.87
C SER A 301 2.41 -16.56 19.56
N SER A 302 1.55 -16.91 20.51
CA SER A 302 0.46 -17.86 20.35
C SER A 302 -0.82 -17.23 19.78
N ASP A 303 -0.94 -15.90 19.75
CA ASP A 303 -2.13 -15.22 19.26
C ASP A 303 -2.04 -15.01 17.73
N PRO A 304 -3.02 -15.49 16.94
CA PRO A 304 -3.06 -15.27 15.49
C PRO A 304 -3.03 -13.80 15.07
N ARG A 305 -3.46 -12.89 15.95
CA ARG A 305 -3.40 -11.43 15.73
C ARG A 305 -1.98 -10.91 15.66
N GLN A 306 -1.03 -11.59 16.28
CA GLN A 306 0.37 -11.25 16.19
C GLN A 306 0.83 -11.20 14.72
N ALA A 307 0.28 -12.01 13.82
CA ALA A 307 0.73 -12.05 12.43
C ALA A 307 0.52 -10.75 11.63
N TYR A 308 -0.32 -9.84 12.12
CA TYR A 308 -0.71 -8.64 11.35
C TYR A 308 -0.95 -7.39 12.19
N ASN A 309 -0.95 -7.48 13.53
CA ASN A 309 -1.19 -6.32 14.39
C ASN A 309 -0.17 -5.19 14.18
N GLN A 310 1.04 -5.50 13.72
CA GLN A 310 2.02 -4.48 13.34
C GLN A 310 1.53 -3.56 12.21
N MET A 311 0.50 -3.95 11.46
CA MET A 311 -0.16 -3.10 10.46
C MET A 311 -1.20 -2.15 11.06
N ALA A 312 -1.75 -2.47 12.24
CA ALA A 312 -2.86 -1.75 12.87
C ALA A 312 -2.54 -0.30 13.31
N GLY A 313 -1.29 0.15 13.15
CA GLY A 313 -0.89 1.54 13.34
C GLY A 313 0.01 2.10 12.24
N ARG A 314 0.28 1.34 11.17
CA ARG A 314 1.18 1.79 10.07
C ARG A 314 0.43 2.49 8.95
N THR A 315 -0.83 2.14 8.75
CA THR A 315 -1.68 2.64 7.66
C THR A 315 -3.12 2.60 8.09
N SER A 316 -3.88 3.63 7.72
CA SER A 316 -5.34 3.62 7.86
C SER A 316 -6.03 3.03 6.63
N PHE A 317 -5.28 2.82 5.55
CA PHE A 317 -5.77 2.39 4.26
C PHE A 317 -5.86 0.85 4.17
N MET A 318 -6.82 0.33 4.95
CA MET A 318 -7.12 -1.08 5.11
C MET A 318 -8.56 -1.36 4.70
N PHE A 319 -8.79 -2.50 4.05
CA PHE A 319 -10.12 -2.95 3.69
C PHE A 319 -10.25 -4.47 3.79
N THR A 320 -11.51 -4.91 3.87
CA THR A 320 -11.89 -6.32 3.92
C THR A 320 -12.53 -6.72 2.61
N THR A 321 -12.06 -7.81 2.01
CA THR A 321 -12.57 -8.29 0.71
C THR A 321 -12.96 -9.76 0.80
N PRO A 322 -14.20 -10.13 0.47
CA PRO A 322 -14.58 -11.53 0.40
C PRO A 322 -13.83 -12.24 -0.73
N MET A 323 -13.38 -13.48 -0.50
CA MET A 323 -12.72 -14.28 -1.53
C MET A 323 -13.70 -14.72 -2.62
N PHE A 324 -14.97 -14.88 -2.29
CA PHE A 324 -16.05 -15.21 -3.22
C PHE A 324 -17.21 -14.23 -3.04
N PRO A 325 -17.15 -13.04 -3.67
CA PRO A 325 -18.14 -11.98 -3.48
C PRO A 325 -19.56 -12.36 -3.95
N ALA A 326 -19.64 -13.18 -5.00
CA ALA A 326 -20.89 -13.60 -5.63
C ALA A 326 -21.61 -14.77 -4.92
N LEU A 327 -21.00 -15.38 -3.90
CA LEU A 327 -21.60 -16.50 -3.15
C LEU A 327 -22.44 -16.04 -1.99
#